data_AF-A0A3M1QV99-F1
#
_entry.id   AF-A0A3M1QV99-F1
#
_cell.length_a   1.000
_cell.length_b   1.000
_cell.length_c   1.000
_cell.angle_alpha   90.00
_cell.angle_beta   90.00
_cell.angle_gamma   90.00
#
_symmetry.space_group_name_H-M   'P 1'
#
loop_
_entity.id
_entity.type
_entity.pdbx_description
1 polymer ?
#
loop_
_entity_poly.entity_id
_entity_poly.type
_entity_poly.pdbx_seq_one_letter_code
_entity_poly.pdbx_strand_id
1 'polypeptide(L)'
;MNLRQGMAGSVGRRSRLRVLVLSGMAGWAAVAGATSVIQDLQGKIQRHELPAWCAYTQETPASYARAEKERYARRYGPAWAAMHHACRGLDDLNRAASATGDLAQRNLLKAAAREFDYVLEHAGPRYPFRPFLLVKKGTALLRLGRRIDALEAFQAALRADRGYEDAYLAMAHMYAGRGDRETALLILEQGLHFNPTSERLQAAKANLSAADGGH
;
A
#
# COMPACT_ATOMS: atom_id res chain seq x y z
N MET A 1 -61.07 49.53 14.91
CA MET A 1 -61.26 50.77 15.71
C MET A 1 -61.40 50.40 17.18
N ASN A 2 -60.84 51.25 18.06
CA ASN A 2 -60.83 51.26 19.54
C ASN A 2 -59.84 50.27 20.20
N LEU A 3 -58.66 50.66 20.74
CA LEU A 3 -58.22 51.74 21.68
C LEU A 3 -58.86 51.70 23.08
N ARG A 4 -58.02 51.37 24.08
CA ARG A 4 -57.84 51.98 25.43
C ARG A 4 -56.82 51.12 26.21
N GLN A 5 -55.56 51.52 26.44
CA GLN A 5 -55.00 52.50 27.39
C GLN A 5 -55.33 52.27 28.89
N GLY A 6 -54.26 52.19 29.69
CA GLY A 6 -54.20 52.23 31.17
C GLY A 6 -52.85 51.71 31.67
N MET A 7 -51.78 52.51 31.66
CA MET A 7 -51.23 53.35 32.75
C MET A 7 -50.45 52.61 33.86
N ALA A 8 -49.14 52.87 33.84
CA ALA A 8 -48.13 53.10 34.89
C ALA A 8 -48.32 52.55 36.33
N GLY A 9 -47.25 51.95 36.88
CA GLY A 9 -47.12 51.72 38.32
C GLY A 9 -45.80 51.10 38.78
N SER A 10 -44.90 51.94 39.26
CA SER A 10 -43.87 51.71 40.31
C SER A 10 -42.58 50.92 40.01
N VAL A 11 -41.48 51.61 40.32
CA VAL A 11 -40.11 51.14 40.45
C VAL A 11 -39.94 50.42 41.79
N GLY A 12 -39.44 49.18 41.74
CA GLY A 12 -38.97 48.43 42.91
C GLY A 12 -37.62 47.79 42.60
N ARG A 13 -36.55 48.29 43.22
CA ARG A 13 -35.17 47.79 43.10
C ARG A 13 -34.95 46.64 44.09
N ARG A 14 -34.02 45.74 43.72
CA ARG A 14 -33.36 44.61 44.46
C ARG A 14 -33.87 43.27 43.91
N SER A 15 -33.05 42.30 43.49
CA SER A 15 -31.73 41.87 43.98
C SER A 15 -30.99 41.14 42.85
N ARG A 16 -29.66 41.18 42.87
CA ARG A 16 -28.77 40.54 41.90
C ARG A 16 -28.90 39.01 41.96
N LEU A 17 -29.26 38.37 40.85
CA LEU A 17 -28.77 37.02 40.53
C LEU A 17 -28.03 37.11 39.20
N ARG A 18 -26.71 36.93 39.24
CA ARG A 18 -25.89 36.69 38.06
C ARG A 18 -26.29 35.31 37.52
N VAL A 19 -27.03 35.28 36.41
CA VAL A 19 -27.12 34.07 35.59
C VAL A 19 -25.75 33.90 34.96
N LEU A 20 -24.95 32.98 35.49
CA LEU A 20 -23.77 32.45 34.83
C LEU A 20 -24.25 31.75 33.56
N VAL A 21 -24.10 32.42 32.41
CA VAL A 21 -24.08 31.73 31.13
C VAL A 21 -22.79 30.91 31.14
N LEU A 22 -22.90 29.65 31.55
CA LEU A 22 -21.86 28.67 31.28
C LEU A 22 -21.80 28.52 29.77
N SER A 23 -20.86 29.26 29.16
CA SER A 23 -20.40 29.03 27.80
C SER A 23 -20.02 27.56 27.69
N GLY A 24 -20.93 26.76 27.16
CA GLY A 24 -20.66 25.36 26.83
C GLY A 24 -19.62 25.33 25.73
N MET A 25 -18.34 25.38 26.09
CA MET A 25 -17.28 24.80 25.28
C MET A 25 -17.42 23.29 25.40
N ALA A 26 -18.49 22.75 24.81
CA ALA A 26 -18.55 21.33 24.48
C ALA A 26 -17.46 21.11 23.44
N GLY A 27 -16.37 20.50 23.91
CA GLY A 27 -15.11 20.43 23.21
C GLY A 27 -15.25 19.88 21.80
N TRP A 28 -14.56 20.54 20.88
CA TRP A 28 -14.06 19.89 19.68
C TRP A 28 -12.97 18.90 20.10
N ALA A 29 -13.34 17.83 20.79
CA ALA A 29 -12.51 16.64 20.91
C ALA A 29 -12.73 15.78 19.66
N ALA A 30 -12.44 16.35 18.50
CA ALA A 30 -12.43 15.62 17.24
C ALA A 30 -10.98 15.56 16.73
N VAL A 31 -10.54 14.33 16.51
CA VAL A 31 -9.47 13.94 15.57
C VAL A 31 -8.01 13.99 16.05
N ALA A 32 -7.69 13.44 17.23
CA ALA A 32 -6.29 13.06 17.51
C ALA A 32 -5.91 11.70 16.88
N GLY A 33 -6.89 10.83 16.62
CA GLY A 33 -6.68 9.46 16.14
C GLY A 33 -6.54 9.32 14.62
N ALA A 34 -7.26 10.12 13.82
CA ALA A 34 -7.11 10.04 12.36
C ALA A 34 -5.78 10.66 11.91
N THR A 35 -5.32 11.73 12.58
CA THR A 35 -4.07 12.42 12.26
C THR A 35 -2.83 11.52 12.32
N SER A 36 -2.80 10.49 13.19
CA SER A 36 -1.64 9.61 13.33
C SER A 36 -1.50 8.58 12.20
N VAL A 37 -2.60 7.98 11.74
CA VAL A 37 -2.59 7.03 10.59
C VAL A 37 -2.28 7.77 9.28
N ILE A 38 -2.75 9.02 9.16
CA ILE A 38 -2.51 9.89 8.00
C ILE A 38 -1.03 10.29 7.90
N GLN A 39 -0.44 10.74 9.01
CA GLN A 39 0.96 11.16 9.08
C GLN A 39 1.93 10.00 8.81
N ASP A 40 1.57 8.80 9.25
CA ASP A 40 2.39 7.60 9.03
C ASP A 40 2.50 7.25 7.53
N LEU A 41 1.38 7.23 6.79
CA LEU A 41 1.40 6.91 5.35
C LEU A 41 2.20 7.93 4.53
N GLN A 42 2.00 9.23 4.79
CA GLN A 42 2.73 10.28 4.08
C GLN A 42 4.23 10.21 4.34
N GLY A 43 4.62 9.95 5.60
CA GLY A 43 6.03 9.76 5.96
C GLY A 43 6.65 8.55 5.26
N LYS A 44 5.94 7.42 5.18
CA LYS A 44 6.40 6.21 4.47
C LYS A 44 6.63 6.47 2.98
N ILE A 45 5.76 7.24 2.34
CA ILE A 45 5.93 7.63 0.92
C ILE A 45 7.16 8.54 0.74
N GLN A 46 7.34 9.51 1.62
CA GLN A 46 8.51 10.42 1.58
C GLN A 46 9.84 9.68 1.77
N ARG A 47 9.84 8.60 2.57
CA ARG A 47 11.01 7.73 2.75
C ARG A 47 11.15 6.64 1.68
N HIS A 48 10.34 6.68 0.61
CA HIS A 48 10.31 5.68 -0.46
C HIS A 48 10.01 4.25 -0.01
N GLU A 49 9.39 4.07 1.16
CA GLU A 49 8.94 2.77 1.66
C GLU A 49 7.67 2.33 0.95
N LEU A 50 6.82 3.27 0.56
CA LEU A 50 5.58 3.01 -0.19
C LEU A 50 5.51 3.84 -1.48
N PRO A 51 4.87 3.31 -2.54
CA PRO A 51 4.67 4.07 -3.77
C PRO A 51 3.83 5.32 -3.55
N ALA A 52 4.12 6.39 -4.29
CA ALA A 52 3.38 7.66 -4.21
C ALA A 52 1.87 7.50 -4.43
N TRP A 53 1.47 6.53 -5.27
CA TRP A 53 0.06 6.29 -5.55
C TRP A 53 -0.74 5.77 -4.33
N CYS A 54 -0.07 5.28 -3.27
CA CYS A 54 -0.73 4.89 -2.03
C CYS A 54 -1.41 6.05 -1.29
N ALA A 55 -0.99 7.29 -1.53
CA ALA A 55 -1.67 8.47 -0.99
C ALA A 55 -3.13 8.60 -1.47
N TYR A 56 -3.48 7.97 -2.60
CA TYR A 56 -4.77 8.15 -3.27
C TYR A 56 -5.70 6.92 -3.22
N THR A 57 -5.34 5.92 -2.41
CA THR A 57 -6.13 4.69 -2.27
C THR A 57 -6.85 4.59 -0.92
N GLN A 58 -6.26 5.12 0.15
CA GLN A 58 -6.80 5.10 1.52
C GLN A 58 -7.81 6.23 1.79
N GLU A 59 -8.37 6.34 2.99
CA GLU A 59 -9.08 7.54 3.46
C GLU A 59 -8.13 8.43 4.27
N THR A 60 -7.47 9.37 3.58
CA THR A 60 -6.55 10.35 4.16
C THR A 60 -6.83 11.74 3.58
N PRO A 61 -6.39 12.85 4.20
CA PRO A 61 -6.36 14.19 3.62
C PRO A 61 -5.83 14.23 2.19
N ALA A 62 -4.77 13.47 1.89
CA ALA A 62 -4.26 13.36 0.53
C ALA A 62 -5.23 12.62 -0.42
N SER A 63 -6.00 11.66 0.09
CA SER A 63 -7.02 10.95 -0.69
C SER A 63 -8.35 11.69 -0.83
N TYR A 64 -8.62 12.67 0.04
CA TYR A 64 -9.73 13.62 -0.13
C TYR A 64 -9.51 14.58 -1.31
N ALA A 65 -8.34 14.55 -1.96
CA ALA A 65 -8.16 15.05 -3.32
C ALA A 65 -9.00 14.20 -4.30
N ARG A 66 -10.32 14.42 -4.28
CA ARG A 66 -11.33 13.69 -5.05
C ARG A 66 -10.95 13.56 -6.53
N ALA A 67 -10.39 14.63 -7.10
CA ALA A 67 -9.93 14.66 -8.49
C ALA A 67 -8.83 13.63 -8.79
N GLU A 68 -7.88 13.42 -7.87
CA GLU A 68 -6.78 12.46 -8.01
C GLU A 68 -7.32 11.03 -7.95
N LYS A 69 -8.14 10.72 -6.94
CA LYS A 69 -8.79 9.41 -6.77
C LYS A 69 -9.62 9.05 -8.01
N GLU A 70 -10.39 10.00 -8.52
CA GLU A 70 -11.16 9.83 -9.75
C GLU A 70 -10.26 9.65 -10.99
N ARG A 71 -9.13 10.36 -11.09
CA ARG A 71 -8.18 10.16 -12.19
C ARG A 71 -7.64 8.74 -12.20
N TYR A 72 -7.22 8.22 -11.05
CA TYR A 72 -6.74 6.84 -10.95
C TYR A 72 -7.85 5.83 -11.25
N ALA A 73 -9.06 6.03 -10.73
CA ALA A 73 -10.20 5.16 -11.02
C ALA A 73 -10.55 5.14 -12.51
N ARG A 74 -10.50 6.29 -13.21
CA ARG A 74 -10.67 6.36 -14.67
C ARG A 74 -9.56 5.64 -15.42
N ARG A 75 -8.31 5.74 -14.95
CA ARG A 75 -7.14 5.15 -15.61
C ARG A 75 -7.05 3.63 -15.43
N TYR A 76 -7.38 3.13 -14.24
CA TYR A 76 -7.12 1.74 -13.85
C TYR A 76 -8.41 0.92 -13.64
N GLY A 77 -9.57 1.55 -13.73
CA GLY A 77 -10.87 0.91 -13.63
C GLY A 77 -11.34 0.66 -12.19
N PRO A 78 -12.48 -0.05 -12.02
CA PRO A 78 -13.15 -0.22 -10.73
C PRO A 78 -12.29 -0.91 -9.66
N ALA A 79 -11.42 -1.83 -10.08
CA ALA A 79 -10.49 -2.54 -9.19
C ALA A 79 -9.51 -1.60 -8.46
N TRP A 80 -9.32 -0.36 -8.94
CA TRP A 80 -8.54 0.65 -8.24
C TRP A 80 -9.01 0.87 -6.79
N ALA A 81 -10.32 0.75 -6.52
CA ALA A 81 -10.87 0.90 -5.18
C ALA A 81 -10.25 -0.09 -4.16
N ALA A 82 -9.80 -1.26 -4.61
CA ALA A 82 -9.16 -2.27 -3.76
C ALA A 82 -7.67 -1.99 -3.53
N MET A 83 -7.03 -1.05 -4.24
CA MET A 83 -5.57 -0.82 -4.16
C MET A 83 -5.07 -0.35 -2.80
N HIS A 84 -5.97 0.04 -1.89
CA HIS A 84 -5.60 0.31 -0.51
C HIS A 84 -5.14 -0.97 0.22
N HIS A 85 -5.65 -2.15 -0.17
CA HIS A 85 -5.12 -3.44 0.26
C HIS A 85 -3.69 -3.65 -0.25
N ALA A 86 -3.41 -3.36 -1.52
CA ALA A 86 -2.05 -3.44 -2.05
C ALA A 86 -1.06 -2.57 -1.24
N CYS A 87 -1.46 -1.37 -0.81
CA CYS A 87 -0.65 -0.53 0.06
C CYS A 87 -0.42 -1.13 1.44
N ARG A 88 -1.45 -1.70 2.08
CA ARG A 88 -1.29 -2.44 3.34
C ARG A 88 -0.33 -3.62 3.18
N GLY A 89 -0.46 -4.40 2.11
CA GLY A 89 0.42 -5.54 1.87
C GLY A 89 1.88 -5.15 1.64
N LEU A 90 2.13 -4.01 0.98
CA LEU A 90 3.48 -3.46 0.84
C LEU A 90 4.05 -3.01 2.20
N ASP A 91 3.24 -2.36 3.04
CA ASP A 91 3.66 -1.96 4.38
C ASP A 91 4.01 -3.17 5.25
N ASP A 92 3.17 -4.21 5.22
CA ASP A 92 3.44 -5.45 5.95
C ASP A 92 4.71 -6.15 5.44
N LEU A 93 4.99 -6.14 4.13
CA LEU A 93 6.25 -6.64 3.57
C LEU A 93 7.47 -5.88 4.10
N ASN A 94 7.40 -4.56 4.19
CA ASN A 94 8.47 -3.71 4.70
C ASN A 94 8.69 -3.97 6.19
N ARG A 95 7.61 -3.98 6.98
CA ARG A 95 7.66 -4.27 8.43
C ARG A 95 8.19 -5.67 8.72
N ALA A 96 7.86 -6.65 7.87
CA ALA A 96 8.40 -8.00 8.00
C ALA A 96 9.93 -8.04 7.83
N ALA A 97 10.52 -7.10 7.08
CA ALA A 97 11.97 -7.03 6.88
C ALA A 97 12.73 -6.56 8.13
N SER A 98 12.09 -5.75 8.97
CA SER A 98 12.65 -5.24 10.23
C SER A 98 12.08 -5.92 11.49
N ALA A 99 11.27 -6.96 11.34
CA ALA A 99 10.60 -7.61 12.47
C ALA A 99 11.60 -8.42 13.31
N THR A 100 11.64 -8.15 14.62
CA THR A 100 12.41 -8.91 15.61
C THR A 100 11.60 -10.11 16.09
N GLY A 101 11.63 -11.21 15.34
CA GLY A 101 11.01 -12.48 15.73
C GLY A 101 10.28 -13.20 14.60
N ASP A 102 10.51 -14.51 14.52
CA ASP A 102 10.01 -15.41 13.47
C ASP A 102 8.47 -15.40 13.38
N LEU A 103 7.75 -15.46 14.51
CA LEU A 103 6.29 -15.41 14.49
C LEU A 103 5.74 -14.08 13.96
N ALA A 104 6.28 -12.95 14.42
CA ALA A 104 5.85 -11.63 13.98
C ALA A 104 6.11 -11.44 12.47
N GLN A 105 7.30 -11.84 12.01
CA GLN A 105 7.65 -11.82 10.59
C GLN A 105 6.68 -12.69 9.77
N ARG A 106 6.45 -13.94 10.15
CA ARG A 106 5.53 -14.83 9.44
C ARG A 106 4.10 -14.29 9.39
N ASN A 107 3.63 -13.68 10.47
CA ASN A 107 2.28 -13.11 10.52
C ASN A 107 2.13 -11.93 9.54
N LEU A 108 3.14 -11.05 9.48
CA LEU A 108 3.18 -9.93 8.52
C LEU A 108 3.25 -10.43 7.07
N LEU A 109 4.09 -11.43 6.78
CA LEU A 109 4.19 -12.01 5.43
C LEU A 109 2.87 -12.67 4.99
N LYS A 110 2.19 -13.38 5.91
CA LYS A 110 0.87 -13.96 5.64
C LYS A 110 -0.18 -12.86 5.42
N ALA A 111 -0.14 -11.78 6.19
CA ALA A 111 -1.04 -10.64 6.01
C ALA A 111 -0.82 -9.99 4.64
N ALA A 112 0.44 -9.71 4.28
CA ALA A 112 0.79 -9.15 2.98
C ALA A 112 0.26 -9.99 1.81
N ALA A 113 0.46 -11.31 1.85
CA ALA A 113 -0.04 -12.21 0.81
C ALA A 113 -1.58 -12.13 0.66
N ARG A 114 -2.32 -12.10 1.79
CA ARG A 114 -3.79 -11.96 1.77
C ARG A 114 -4.26 -10.63 1.21
N GLU A 115 -3.55 -9.54 1.52
CA GLU A 115 -3.89 -8.22 0.99
C GLU A 115 -3.71 -8.16 -0.55
N PHE A 116 -2.67 -8.81 -1.09
CA PHE A 116 -2.51 -8.91 -2.54
C PHE A 116 -3.56 -9.81 -3.18
N ASP A 117 -3.91 -10.93 -2.54
CA ASP A 117 -4.98 -11.82 -3.01
C ASP A 117 -6.32 -11.11 -3.10
N TYR A 118 -6.67 -10.30 -2.10
CA TYR A 118 -7.90 -9.50 -2.14
C TYR A 118 -7.99 -8.66 -3.41
N VAL A 119 -6.91 -7.94 -3.77
CA VAL A 119 -6.91 -7.13 -5.00
C VAL A 119 -6.98 -8.01 -6.25
N LEU A 120 -6.25 -9.13 -6.29
CA LEU A 120 -6.19 -10.03 -7.44
C LEU A 120 -7.52 -10.75 -7.71
N GLU A 121 -8.31 -11.01 -6.67
CA GLU A 121 -9.66 -11.60 -6.74
C GLU A 121 -10.72 -10.59 -7.19
N HIS A 122 -10.57 -9.32 -6.82
CA HIS A 122 -11.48 -8.24 -7.20
C HIS A 122 -11.06 -7.51 -8.49
N ALA A 123 -9.94 -7.92 -9.08
CA ALA A 123 -9.42 -7.36 -10.32
C ALA A 123 -9.47 -8.38 -11.46
N GLY A 124 -9.86 -7.91 -12.66
CA GLY A 124 -9.86 -8.74 -13.86
C GLY A 124 -8.45 -9.22 -14.27
N PRO A 125 -8.35 -10.22 -15.17
CA PRO A 125 -7.07 -10.77 -15.61
C PRO A 125 -6.19 -9.76 -16.36
N ARG A 126 -6.79 -8.71 -16.93
CA ARG A 126 -6.09 -7.62 -17.65
C ARG A 126 -5.80 -6.40 -16.77
N TYR A 127 -5.92 -6.52 -15.45
CA TYR A 127 -5.67 -5.40 -14.56
C TYR A 127 -4.19 -4.96 -14.61
N PRO A 128 -3.89 -3.67 -14.85
CA PRO A 128 -2.50 -3.23 -15.08
C PRO A 128 -1.52 -3.52 -13.94
N PHE A 129 -1.99 -3.57 -12.68
CA PHE A 129 -1.13 -3.90 -11.53
C PHE A 129 -1.02 -5.40 -11.26
N ARG A 130 -1.67 -6.27 -12.07
CA ARG A 130 -1.69 -7.71 -11.82
C ARG A 130 -0.29 -8.34 -11.77
N PRO A 131 0.64 -8.08 -12.72
CA PRO A 131 2.00 -8.62 -12.63
C PRO A 131 2.74 -8.17 -11.37
N PHE A 132 2.63 -6.88 -11.03
CA PHE A 132 3.20 -6.30 -9.82
C PHE A 132 2.71 -6.98 -8.55
N LEU A 133 1.39 -7.11 -8.39
CA LEU A 133 0.77 -7.73 -7.22
C LEU A 133 1.17 -9.21 -7.08
N LEU A 134 1.24 -9.93 -8.20
CA LEU A 134 1.67 -11.33 -8.23
C LEU A 134 3.14 -11.49 -7.83
N VAL A 135 4.04 -10.59 -8.25
CA VAL A 135 5.43 -10.60 -7.78
C VAL A 135 5.52 -10.27 -6.29
N LYS A 136 4.76 -9.29 -5.79
CA LYS A 136 4.77 -8.97 -4.35
C LYS A 136 4.18 -10.10 -3.50
N LYS A 137 3.13 -10.77 -3.96
CA LYS A 137 2.62 -12.02 -3.37
C LYS A 137 3.68 -13.11 -3.37
N GLY A 138 4.31 -13.38 -4.51
CA GLY A 138 5.37 -14.39 -4.62
C GLY A 138 6.56 -14.09 -3.69
N THR A 139 6.92 -12.82 -3.54
CA THR A 139 7.96 -12.38 -2.59
C THR A 139 7.57 -12.70 -1.14
N ALA A 140 6.32 -12.44 -0.74
CA ALA A 140 5.84 -12.79 0.59
C ALA A 140 5.87 -14.30 0.83
N LEU A 141 5.43 -15.09 -0.14
CA LEU A 141 5.42 -16.56 -0.10
C LEU A 141 6.83 -17.15 -0.04
N LEU A 142 7.77 -16.61 -0.82
CA LEU A 142 9.15 -17.06 -0.81
C LEU A 142 9.79 -16.85 0.58
N ARG A 143 9.55 -15.68 1.19
CA ARG A 143 10.02 -15.36 2.54
C ARG A 143 9.34 -16.22 3.63
N LEU A 144 8.17 -16.79 3.35
CA LEU A 144 7.52 -17.80 4.19
C LEU A 144 8.07 -19.22 3.99
N GLY A 145 9.05 -19.43 3.09
CA GLY A 145 9.56 -20.74 2.72
C GLY A 145 8.66 -21.50 1.73
N ARG A 146 7.55 -20.90 1.28
CA ARG A 146 6.58 -21.48 0.34
C ARG A 146 7.06 -21.32 -1.09
N ARG A 147 8.15 -22.00 -1.44
CA ARG A 147 8.86 -21.84 -2.72
C ARG A 147 8.02 -22.19 -3.95
N ILE A 148 7.23 -23.26 -3.87
CA ILE A 148 6.36 -23.69 -4.98
C ILE A 148 5.29 -22.62 -5.25
N ASP A 149 4.57 -22.18 -4.22
CA ASP A 149 3.56 -21.13 -4.34
C ASP A 149 4.16 -19.80 -4.84
N ALA A 150 5.38 -19.48 -4.41
CA ALA A 150 6.10 -18.29 -4.88
C ALA A 150 6.40 -18.37 -6.39
N LEU A 151 6.91 -19.51 -6.86
CA LEU A 151 7.19 -19.74 -8.27
C LEU A 151 5.91 -19.67 -9.12
N GLU A 152 4.82 -20.26 -8.65
CA GLU A 152 3.52 -20.17 -9.32
C GLU A 152 3.04 -18.73 -9.46
N ALA A 153 3.22 -17.90 -8.41
CA ALA A 153 2.89 -16.49 -8.44
C ALA A 153 3.76 -15.70 -9.44
N PHE A 154 5.07 -15.97 -9.48
CA PHE A 154 5.97 -15.33 -10.47
C PHE A 154 5.63 -15.73 -11.91
N GLN A 155 5.35 -17.02 -12.15
CA GLN A 155 4.90 -17.49 -13.46
C GLN A 155 3.53 -16.90 -13.83
N ALA A 156 2.63 -16.71 -12.86
CA ALA A 156 1.37 -16.02 -13.09
C ALA A 156 1.58 -14.56 -13.49
N ALA A 157 2.58 -13.87 -12.91
CA ALA A 157 2.94 -12.52 -13.33
C ALA A 157 3.39 -12.50 -14.80
N LEU A 158 4.21 -13.47 -15.21
CA LEU A 158 4.66 -13.62 -16.60
C LEU A 158 3.54 -14.02 -17.58
N ARG A 159 2.49 -14.70 -17.11
CA ARG A 159 1.27 -14.93 -17.91
C ARG A 159 0.46 -13.64 -18.11
N ALA A 160 0.48 -12.73 -17.14
CA ALA A 160 -0.19 -11.44 -17.23
C ALA A 160 0.61 -10.44 -18.08
N ASP A 161 1.93 -10.45 -17.97
CA ASP A 161 2.86 -9.68 -18.78
C ASP A 161 4.18 -10.46 -18.96
N ARG A 162 4.42 -10.92 -20.20
CA ARG A 162 5.59 -11.74 -20.54
C ARG A 162 6.92 -10.98 -20.41
N GLY A 163 6.90 -9.65 -20.44
CA GLY A 163 8.09 -8.81 -20.32
C GLY A 163 8.34 -8.29 -18.90
N TYR A 164 7.57 -8.75 -17.90
CA TYR A 164 7.62 -8.18 -16.56
C TYR A 164 8.94 -8.52 -15.84
N GLU A 165 9.90 -7.60 -15.90
CA GLU A 165 11.28 -7.80 -15.46
C GLU A 165 11.41 -8.24 -13.99
N ASP A 166 10.57 -7.71 -13.10
CA ASP A 166 10.64 -8.01 -11.66
C ASP A 166 10.33 -9.50 -11.38
N ALA A 167 9.54 -10.17 -12.22
CA ALA A 167 9.26 -11.60 -12.06
C ALA A 167 10.49 -12.45 -12.37
N TYR A 168 11.22 -12.11 -13.45
CA TYR A 168 12.49 -12.76 -13.80
C TYR A 168 13.55 -12.52 -12.72
N LEU A 169 13.69 -11.29 -12.23
CA LEU A 169 14.61 -10.97 -11.13
C LEU A 169 14.28 -11.75 -9.86
N ALA A 170 13.00 -11.84 -9.49
CA ALA A 170 12.57 -12.56 -8.30
C ALA A 170 12.83 -14.08 -8.42
N MET A 171 12.54 -14.67 -9.57
CA MET A 171 12.85 -16.07 -9.85
C MET A 171 14.36 -16.32 -9.84
N ALA A 172 15.15 -15.52 -10.56
CA ALA A 172 16.60 -15.67 -10.60
C ALA A 172 17.23 -15.56 -9.21
N HIS A 173 16.80 -14.60 -8.38
CA HIS A 173 17.24 -14.48 -7.00
C HIS A 173 16.85 -15.72 -6.16
N MET A 174 15.65 -16.26 -6.35
CA MET A 174 15.21 -17.49 -5.67
C MET A 174 16.11 -18.69 -5.99
N TYR A 175 16.48 -18.87 -7.26
CA TYR A 175 17.35 -19.97 -7.72
C TYR A 175 18.81 -19.76 -7.31
N ALA A 176 19.34 -18.54 -7.47
CA ALA A 176 20.69 -18.19 -7.03
C ALA A 176 20.86 -18.38 -5.51
N GLY A 177 19.88 -17.95 -4.71
CA GLY A 177 19.90 -18.09 -3.25
C GLY A 177 19.84 -19.53 -2.74
N ARG A 178 19.57 -20.52 -3.59
CA ARG A 178 19.68 -21.96 -3.27
C ARG A 178 20.91 -22.64 -3.89
N GLY A 179 21.83 -21.87 -4.47
CA GLY A 179 23.02 -22.36 -5.15
C GLY A 179 22.78 -22.83 -6.59
N ASP A 180 21.55 -22.78 -7.11
CA ASP A 180 21.23 -23.16 -8.48
C ASP A 180 21.40 -21.97 -9.42
N ARG A 181 22.68 -21.67 -9.63
CA ARG A 181 23.14 -20.51 -10.40
C ARG A 181 22.92 -20.66 -11.89
N GLU A 182 23.06 -21.87 -12.42
CA GLU A 182 22.79 -22.17 -13.83
C GLU A 182 21.34 -21.85 -14.19
N THR A 183 20.38 -22.32 -13.39
CA THR A 183 18.96 -22.01 -13.62
C THR A 183 18.68 -20.51 -13.46
N ALA A 184 19.34 -19.84 -12.50
CA ALA A 184 19.19 -18.40 -12.35
C ALA A 184 19.68 -17.62 -13.60
N LEU A 185 20.81 -18.02 -14.21
CA LEU A 185 21.29 -17.43 -15.46
C LEU A 185 20.31 -17.65 -16.61
N LEU A 186 19.80 -18.87 -16.78
CA LEU A 186 18.79 -19.19 -17.81
C LEU A 186 17.53 -18.34 -17.67
N ILE A 187 17.06 -18.12 -16.43
CA ILE A 187 15.90 -17.25 -16.15
C ILE A 187 16.19 -15.80 -16.55
N LEU A 188 17.39 -15.29 -16.25
CA LEU A 188 17.77 -13.92 -16.62
C LEU A 188 17.89 -13.77 -18.14
N GLU A 189 18.42 -14.77 -18.84
CA GLU A 189 18.49 -14.81 -20.30
C GLU A 189 17.09 -14.82 -20.92
N GLN A 190 16.17 -15.60 -20.36
CA GLN A 190 14.78 -15.57 -20.79
C GLN A 190 14.15 -14.19 -20.57
N GLY A 191 14.41 -13.54 -19.44
CA GLY A 191 13.95 -12.18 -19.19
C GLY A 191 14.49 -11.18 -20.21
N LEU A 192 15.79 -11.26 -20.52
CA LEU A 192 16.45 -10.43 -21.53
C LEU A 192 15.93 -10.69 -22.95
N HIS A 193 15.44 -11.90 -23.25
CA HIS A 193 14.78 -12.16 -24.52
C HIS A 193 13.50 -11.31 -24.70
N PHE A 194 12.71 -11.11 -23.63
CA PHE A 194 11.52 -10.27 -23.67
C PHE A 194 11.80 -8.78 -23.45
N ASN A 195 12.87 -8.45 -22.72
CA ASN A 195 13.30 -7.08 -22.46
C ASN A 195 14.82 -6.92 -22.67
N PRO A 196 15.29 -6.83 -23.94
CA PRO A 196 16.71 -6.81 -24.27
C PRO A 196 17.48 -5.63 -23.68
N THR A 197 16.79 -4.52 -23.42
CA THR A 197 17.36 -3.26 -22.91
C THR A 197 17.23 -3.09 -21.40
N SER A 198 16.76 -4.11 -20.66
CA SER A 198 16.66 -4.00 -19.19
C SER A 198 18.06 -4.01 -18.56
N GLU A 199 18.53 -2.83 -18.17
CA GLU A 199 19.78 -2.66 -17.42
C GLU A 199 19.78 -3.48 -16.12
N ARG A 200 18.63 -3.63 -15.47
CA ARG A 200 18.49 -4.41 -14.23
C ARG A 200 18.71 -5.90 -14.47
N LEU A 201 18.16 -6.45 -15.53
CA LEU A 201 18.38 -7.86 -15.89
C LEU A 201 19.83 -8.09 -16.35
N GLN A 202 20.40 -7.17 -17.13
CA GLN A 202 21.80 -7.23 -17.55
C GLN A 202 22.75 -7.18 -16.34
N ALA A 203 22.51 -6.25 -15.41
CA ALA A 203 23.30 -6.12 -14.18
C ALA A 203 23.18 -7.36 -13.29
N ALA A 204 21.96 -7.91 -13.12
CA ALA A 204 21.76 -9.14 -12.36
C ALA A 204 22.52 -10.33 -13.00
N LYS A 205 22.51 -10.44 -14.34
CA LYS A 205 23.25 -11.49 -15.06
C LYS A 205 24.76 -11.33 -14.88
N ALA A 206 25.28 -10.12 -15.07
CA ALA A 206 26.70 -9.82 -14.91
C ALA A 206 27.20 -10.08 -13.48
N ASN A 207 26.45 -9.60 -12.47
CA ASN A 207 26.76 -9.83 -11.05
C ASN A 207 26.73 -11.30 -10.69
N LEU A 208 25.79 -12.05 -11.29
CA LEU A 208 25.80 -13.49 -11.17
C LEU A 208 27.11 -13.97 -11.80
N SER A 209 27.32 -13.92 -13.12
CA SER A 209 28.51 -14.42 -13.84
C SER A 209 29.87 -14.07 -13.20
N ALA A 210 30.07 -12.86 -12.69
CA ALA A 210 31.33 -12.45 -12.04
C ALA A 210 31.70 -13.29 -10.81
N ALA A 211 30.71 -13.79 -10.07
CA ALA A 211 30.96 -14.65 -8.91
C ALA A 211 31.49 -16.07 -9.24
N ASP A 212 31.56 -16.45 -10.54
CA ASP A 212 32.13 -17.74 -11.00
C ASP A 212 33.65 -17.66 -11.23
N GLY A 213 34.15 -16.49 -11.65
CA GLY A 213 35.52 -16.33 -12.14
C GLY A 213 36.58 -16.13 -11.06
N GLY A 214 36.22 -16.37 -9.79
CA GLY A 214 37.07 -16.15 -8.62
C GLY A 214 37.65 -17.43 -8.01
N HIS A 215 37.75 -18.53 -8.77
CA HIS A 215 38.33 -19.80 -8.33
C HIS A 215 39.53 -20.16 -9.21
#